data_AF-A0AAW3X083-F1
#
_entry.id   AF-A0AAW3X083-F1
#
_cell.length_a   1.000
_cell.length_b   1.000
_cell.length_c   1.000
_cell.angle_alpha   90.00
_cell.angle_beta   90.00
_cell.angle_gamma   90.00
#
_symmetry.space_group_name_H-M   'P 1'
#
loop_
_entity.id
_entity.type
_entity.pdbx_description
1 polymer ?
#
loop_
_entity_poly.entity_id
_entity_poly.type
_entity_poly.pdbx_seq_one_letter_code
_entity_poly.pdbx_strand_id
1 'polypeptide(L)'
;MGQDLTPEQARFAVLLTDYPQISGYWDFATRRCDENALRSALNIMSSGERQLALFFLSLWTGHDEGFDLLEAARVVDSKHRQLLIHWLRDPFWP
;
A
#
# COMPACT_ATOMS: atom_id res chain seq x y z
N MET A 1 26.09 -5.82 0.73
CA MET A 1 25.79 -6.12 -0.68
C MET A 1 24.30 -5.88 -0.85
N GLY A 2 23.93 -4.79 -1.51
CA GLY A 2 22.55 -4.32 -1.60
C GLY A 2 21.71 -5.35 -2.35
N GLN A 3 20.58 -5.74 -1.77
CA GLN A 3 19.66 -6.63 -2.44
C GLN A 3 18.96 -5.84 -3.54
N ASP A 4 19.14 -6.25 -4.80
CA ASP A 4 18.39 -5.71 -5.94
C ASP A 4 16.90 -6.02 -5.74
N LEU A 5 16.09 -5.02 -5.45
CA LEU A 5 14.63 -5.14 -5.47
C LEU A 5 14.20 -5.61 -6.87
N THR A 6 13.15 -6.44 -6.96
CA THR A 6 12.54 -6.68 -8.27
C THR A 6 12.03 -5.35 -8.85
N PRO A 7 11.89 -5.23 -10.18
CA PRO A 7 11.33 -4.02 -10.78
C PRO A 7 9.97 -3.62 -10.18
N GLU A 8 9.14 -4.60 -9.82
CA GLU A 8 7.82 -4.40 -9.19
C GLU A 8 7.95 -3.95 -7.74
N GLN A 9 8.89 -4.50 -6.96
CA GLN A 9 9.19 -4.04 -5.60
C GLN A 9 9.77 -2.62 -5.59
N ALA A 10 10.60 -2.28 -6.57
CA ALA A 10 11.10 -0.92 -6.75
C ALA A 10 9.95 0.05 -7.09
N ARG A 11 9.04 -0.36 -7.98
CA ARG A 11 7.84 0.43 -8.31
C ARG A 11 6.94 0.63 -7.09
N PHE A 12 6.76 -0.40 -6.27
CA PHE A 12 6.01 -0.33 -5.01
C PHE A 12 6.68 0.59 -3.99
N ALA A 13 8.00 0.49 -3.84
CA ALA A 13 8.76 1.36 -2.94
C ALA A 13 8.62 2.83 -3.35
N VAL A 14 8.73 3.13 -4.65
CA VAL A 14 8.47 4.48 -5.19
C VAL A 14 7.04 4.92 -4.89
N LEU A 15 6.04 4.07 -5.09
CA LEU A 15 4.64 4.38 -4.80
C LEU A 15 4.41 4.74 -3.33
N LEU A 16 5.07 4.04 -2.41
CA LEU A 16 4.97 4.28 -0.98
C LEU A 16 5.69 5.55 -0.51
N THR A 17 6.62 6.12 -1.30
CA THR A 17 7.29 7.38 -0.92
C THR A 17 6.31 8.56 -0.77
N ASP A 18 5.18 8.52 -1.48
CA ASP A 18 4.10 9.50 -1.35
C ASP A 18 3.32 9.37 -0.02
N TYR A 19 3.54 8.30 0.73
CA TYR A 19 2.81 7.93 1.95
C TYR A 19 3.76 7.61 3.11
N PRO A 20 4.51 8.60 3.62
CA PRO A 20 5.51 8.38 4.67
C PRO A 20 4.94 7.77 5.96
N GLN A 21 3.67 8.04 6.25
CA GLN A 21 2.93 7.48 7.39
C GLN A 21 2.58 5.99 7.26
N ILE A 22 2.61 5.45 6.03
CA ILE A 22 2.34 4.03 5.74
C ILE A 22 3.64 3.31 5.35
N SER A 23 4.57 3.97 4.67
CA SER A 23 5.83 3.35 4.21
C SER A 23 6.67 2.77 5.34
N GLY A 24 6.54 3.28 6.57
CA GLY A 24 7.28 2.80 7.74
C GLY A 24 7.01 1.35 8.13
N TYR A 25 5.95 0.73 7.61
CA TYR A 25 5.63 -0.68 7.87
C TYR A 25 6.31 -1.65 6.88
N TRP A 26 6.94 -1.15 5.82
CA TRP A 26 7.65 -1.95 4.83
C TRP A 26 9.15 -1.78 4.96
N ASP A 27 9.84 -2.89 5.20
CA ASP A 27 11.29 -2.98 5.13
C ASP A 27 11.70 -3.58 3.77
N PHE A 28 12.12 -2.70 2.86
CA PHE A 28 12.60 -3.09 1.54
C PHE A 28 13.99 -3.72 1.56
N ALA A 29 14.80 -3.49 2.60
CA ALA A 29 16.11 -4.13 2.73
C ALA A 29 15.97 -5.61 3.07
N THR A 30 14.95 -5.97 3.87
CA THR A 30 14.63 -7.36 4.19
C THR A 30 13.47 -7.95 3.39
N ARG A 31 12.82 -7.15 2.54
CA ARG A 31 11.61 -7.48 1.76
C ARG A 31 10.49 -8.03 2.65
N ARG A 32 10.20 -7.33 3.74
CA ARG A 32 9.17 -7.72 4.70
C ARG A 32 8.24 -6.56 5.00
N CYS A 33 6.98 -6.89 5.24
CA CYS A 33 6.00 -5.99 5.82
C CYS A 33 5.76 -6.40 7.28
N ASP A 34 5.73 -5.44 8.20
CA ASP A 34 5.25 -5.68 9.57
C ASP A 34 3.72 -5.58 9.59
N GLU A 35 3.08 -6.68 9.17
CA GLU A 35 1.61 -6.77 9.07
C GLU A 35 0.93 -6.55 10.43
N ASN A 36 1.54 -7.02 11.52
CA ASN A 36 0.95 -6.89 12.86
C ASN A 36 0.95 -5.43 13.33
N ALA A 37 2.05 -4.71 13.10
CA ALA A 37 2.14 -3.29 13.40
C ALA A 37 1.17 -2.49 12.51
N LEU A 38 1.11 -2.80 11.21
CA LEU A 38 0.20 -2.14 10.28
C LEU A 38 -1.26 -2.35 10.69
N ARG A 39 -1.68 -3.59 10.96
CA ARG A 39 -3.05 -3.92 11.40
C ARG A 39 -3.42 -3.22 12.71
N SER A 40 -2.48 -3.09 13.63
CA SER A 40 -2.69 -2.34 14.88
C SER A 40 -2.93 -0.85 14.59
N ALA A 41 -2.19 -0.29 13.63
CA ALA A 41 -2.32 1.11 13.22
C ALA A 41 -3.59 1.42 12.43
N LEU A 42 -4.18 0.43 11.73
CA LEU A 42 -5.47 0.61 11.01
C LEU A 42 -6.60 1.13 11.91
N ASN A 43 -6.54 0.88 13.22
CA ASN A 43 -7.55 1.32 14.18
C ASN A 43 -7.46 2.82 14.53
N ILE A 44 -6.31 3.45 14.31
CA ILE A 44 -6.08 4.87 14.60
C ILE A 44 -6.01 5.73 13.34
N MET A 45 -5.93 5.10 12.16
CA MET A 45 -5.95 5.77 10.86
C MET A 45 -7.33 6.31 10.51
N SER A 46 -7.38 7.37 9.70
CA SER A 46 -8.64 7.81 9.08
C SER A 46 -9.19 6.75 8.12
N SER A 47 -10.48 6.82 7.78
CA SER A 47 -11.10 5.86 6.86
C SER A 47 -10.39 5.80 5.49
N GLY A 48 -9.91 6.93 4.98
CA GLY A 48 -9.16 7.00 3.73
C GLY A 48 -7.78 6.35 3.82
N GLU A 49 -7.01 6.66 4.87
CA GLU A 49 -5.70 6.05 5.12
C GLU A 49 -5.81 4.55 5.35
N ARG A 50 -6.84 4.11 6.06
CA ARG A 50 -7.13 2.68 6.27
C ARG A 50 -7.32 1.95 4.95
N GLN A 51 -8.12 2.50 4.03
CA GLN A 51 -8.32 1.87 2.71
C GLN A 51 -7.02 1.82 1.90
N LEU A 52 -6.17 2.85 1.97
CA LEU A 52 -4.87 2.84 1.29
C LEU A 52 -3.90 1.85 1.92
N ALA A 53 -3.84 1.77 3.24
CA ALA A 53 -3.01 0.81 3.95
C ALA A 53 -3.43 -0.63 3.63
N LEU A 54 -4.74 -0.91 3.61
CA LEU A 54 -5.28 -2.21 3.21
C LEU A 54 -5.00 -2.54 1.74
N PHE A 55 -5.08 -1.55 0.86
CA PHE A 55 -4.71 -1.69 -0.55
C PHE A 55 -3.23 -2.09 -0.68
N PHE A 56 -2.32 -1.35 -0.07
CA PHE A 56 -0.89 -1.65 -0.13
C PHE A 56 -0.55 -3.00 0.49
N LEU A 57 -1.21 -3.36 1.60
CA LEU A 57 -1.03 -4.67 2.23
C LEU A 57 -1.52 -5.79 1.31
N SER A 58 -2.72 -5.66 0.73
CA SER A 58 -3.28 -6.65 -0.19
C SER A 58 -2.40 -6.84 -1.43
N LEU A 59 -1.82 -5.75 -1.96
CA LEU A 59 -0.87 -5.82 -3.06
C LEU A 59 0.39 -6.58 -2.69
N TRP A 60 0.95 -6.30 -1.51
CA TRP A 60 2.20 -6.89 -1.05
C TRP A 60 2.06 -8.37 -0.70
N THR A 61 0.94 -8.78 -0.08
CA THR A 61 0.70 -10.18 0.29
C THR A 61 0.15 -10.99 -0.87
N GLY A 62 -0.45 -10.35 -1.87
CA GLY A 62 -1.19 -11.02 -2.95
C GLY A 62 -2.52 -11.63 -2.49
N HIS A 63 -2.99 -11.28 -1.29
CA HIS A 63 -4.23 -11.76 -0.68
C HIS A 63 -5.19 -10.61 -0.42
N ASP A 64 -6.49 -10.90 -0.36
CA ASP A 64 -7.48 -9.90 0.03
C ASP A 64 -7.40 -9.65 1.54
N GLU A 65 -6.97 -8.45 1.91
CA GLU A 65 -6.82 -8.01 3.30
C GLU A 65 -8.00 -7.17 3.78
N GLY A 66 -9.10 -7.16 3.03
CA GLY A 66 -10.29 -6.36 3.31
C GLY A 66 -10.24 -4.98 2.67
N PHE A 67 -9.45 -4.82 1.60
CA PHE A 67 -9.51 -3.63 0.75
C PHE A 67 -10.79 -3.66 -0.08
N ASP A 68 -11.59 -2.59 -0.01
CA ASP A 68 -12.80 -2.45 -0.80
C ASP A 68 -12.67 -1.23 -1.72
N LEU A 69 -12.62 -1.47 -3.03
CA LEU A 69 -12.47 -0.42 -4.04
C LEU A 69 -13.63 0.57 -4.04
N LEU A 70 -14.86 0.13 -3.78
CA LEU A 70 -16.05 1.00 -3.76
C LEU A 70 -16.02 1.91 -2.52
N GLU A 71 -15.69 1.35 -1.36
CA GLU A 71 -15.51 2.16 -0.15
C GLU A 71 -14.34 3.12 -0.31
N ALA A 72 -13.20 2.67 -0.86
CA ALA A 72 -12.08 3.53 -1.16
C ALA A 72 -12.50 4.70 -2.07
N ALA A 73 -13.21 4.44 -3.17
CA ALA A 73 -13.70 5.49 -4.06
C ALA A 73 -14.57 6.55 -3.34
N ARG A 74 -15.33 6.12 -2.32
CA ARG A 74 -16.16 7.00 -1.49
C ARG A 74 -15.37 7.82 -0.48
N VAL A 75 -14.38 7.23 0.19
CA VAL A 75 -13.72 7.83 1.37
C VAL A 75 -12.34 8.43 1.11
N VAL A 76 -11.62 8.00 0.06
CA VAL A 76 -10.29 8.55 -0.23
C VAL A 76 -10.38 9.85 -1.02
N ASP A 77 -9.51 10.82 -0.70
CA ASP A 77 -9.45 12.10 -1.39
C ASP A 77 -9.06 11.99 -2.87
N SER A 78 -9.26 13.07 -3.63
CA SER A 78 -9.01 13.12 -5.09
C SER A 78 -7.59 12.68 -5.48
N LYS A 79 -6.57 13.05 -4.70
CA LYS A 79 -5.17 12.63 -4.91
C LYS A 79 -5.03 11.10 -4.84
N HIS A 80 -5.64 10.48 -3.84
CA HIS A 80 -5.54 9.05 -3.58
C HIS A 80 -6.40 8.23 -4.56
N ARG A 81 -7.53 8.78 -5.02
CA ARG A 81 -8.29 8.18 -6.11
C ARG A 81 -7.49 8.10 -7.40
N GLN A 82 -6.73 9.16 -7.73
CA GLN A 82 -5.86 9.12 -8.92
C GLN A 82 -4.80 8.02 -8.84
N LEU A 83 -4.26 7.74 -7.65
CA LEU A 83 -3.35 6.61 -7.44
C LEU A 83 -4.03 5.27 -7.76
N LEU A 84 -5.21 5.01 -7.21
CA LEU A 84 -5.96 3.78 -7.49
C LEU A 84 -6.29 3.64 -8.98
N ILE A 85 -6.69 4.73 -9.65
CA ILE A 85 -6.97 4.74 -11.09
C ILE A 85 -5.70 4.45 -11.90
N HIS A 86 -4.58 5.07 -11.55
CA HIS A 86 -3.30 4.83 -12.22
C HIS A 86 -2.83 3.39 -12.05
N TRP A 87 -2.99 2.82 -10.86
CA TRP A 87 -2.69 1.40 -10.63
C TRP A 87 -3.65 0.49 -11.42
N LEU A 88 -4.97 0.74 -11.40
CA LEU A 88 -5.94 -0.05 -12.16
C LEU A 88 -5.69 -0.06 -13.67
N ARG A 89 -5.11 1.02 -14.21
CA ARG A 89 -4.75 1.11 -15.63
C ARG A 89 -3.57 0.21 -16.00
N ASP A 90 -2.65 0.00 -15.07
CA ASP A 90 -1.42 -0.79 -15.27
C ASP A 90 -1.06 -1.52 -13.96
N PRO A 91 -1.81 -2.58 -13.63
CA PRO A 91 -1.71 -3.23 -12.33
C PRO A 91 -0.41 -4.02 -12.24
N PHE A 92 0.16 -4.03 -11.05
CA PHE A 92 1.40 -4.74 -10.74
C PHE A 92 1.34 -5.32 -9.33
N TRP A 93 2.17 -6.35 -9.08
CA TRP A 93 2.30 -7.06 -7.81
C TRP A 93 3.77 -7.16 -7.42
N PRO A 94 4.17 -6.72 -6.21
CA PRO A 94 5.56 -6.75 -5.73
C PRO A 94 6.08 -8.15 -5.35
#